data_AF-A0A8H3AXH7-F1
#
_entry.id   AF-A0A8H3AXH7-F1
#
_cell.length_a   1.000
_cell.length_b   1.000
_cell.length_c   1.000
_cell.angle_alpha   90.00
_cell.angle_beta   90.00
_cell.angle_gamma   90.00
#
_symmetry.space_group_name_H-M   'P 1'
#
loop_
_entity.id
_entity.type
_entity.pdbx_description
1 polymer ?
#
loop_
_entity_poly.entity_id
_entity_poly.type
_entity_poly.pdbx_seq_one_letter_code
_entity_poly.pdbx_strand_id
1 'polypeptide(L)'
;MTFWSSLFPTLHADEEPPKEEQAQEEEEEEEEPEDVLPELREECKQTAACSGLDKHFVHCTEKVTAGEGFKGEDCVEEFLMHCVDNCVAPKLFSKLR
;
A
#
# COMPACT_ATOMS: atom_id res chain seq x y z
N MET A 1 -19.79 -33.52 -6.68
CA MET A 1 -20.17 -32.10 -6.56
C MET A 1 -19.56 -31.32 -7.72
N THR A 2 -20.23 -31.32 -8.86
CA THR A 2 -19.82 -30.69 -10.13
C THR A 2 -21.06 -30.09 -10.76
N PHE A 3 -21.76 -29.24 -10.01
CA PHE A 3 -23.04 -28.65 -10.43
C PHE A 3 -23.08 -27.12 -10.32
N TRP A 4 -21.97 -26.48 -9.93
CA TRP A 4 -21.87 -25.01 -9.91
C TRP A 4 -21.09 -24.44 -11.11
N SER A 5 -20.17 -25.21 -11.71
CA SER A 5 -19.39 -24.76 -12.88
C SER A 5 -20.19 -24.66 -14.19
N SER A 6 -21.46 -25.09 -14.21
CA SER A 6 -22.33 -24.98 -15.39
C SER A 6 -23.19 -23.72 -15.40
N LEU A 7 -23.23 -22.95 -14.30
CA LEU A 7 -24.09 -21.77 -14.19
C LEU A 7 -23.35 -20.45 -14.52
N PHE A 8 -22.03 -20.49 -14.61
CA PHE A 8 -21.20 -19.31 -14.94
C PHE A 8 -20.17 -19.70 -16.00
N PRO A 9 -20.48 -19.58 -17.30
CA PRO A 9 -19.45 -19.69 -18.32
C PRO A 9 -18.43 -18.57 -18.10
N THR A 10 -17.20 -18.96 -17.76
CA THR A 10 -16.03 -18.08 -17.79
C THR A 10 -15.82 -17.65 -19.24
N LEU A 11 -16.37 -16.49 -19.61
CA LEU A 11 -16.14 -15.82 -20.89
C LEU A 11 -14.67 -15.39 -20.94
N HIS A 12 -13.84 -16.16 -21.66
CA HIS A 12 -12.61 -15.65 -22.23
C HIS A 12 -13.01 -14.73 -23.39
N ALA A 13 -12.80 -13.43 -23.22
CA ALA A 13 -12.99 -12.44 -24.27
C ALA A 13 -11.73 -12.38 -25.15
N ASP A 14 -11.88 -12.75 -26.42
CA ASP A 14 -10.88 -12.54 -27.48
C ASP A 14 -11.62 -12.18 -28.80
N GLU A 15 -11.31 -10.98 -29.31
CA GLU A 15 -11.58 -10.35 -30.65
C GLU A 15 -13.04 -10.20 -31.17
N GLU A 16 -13.56 -9.08 -31.69
CA GLU A 16 -13.21 -7.65 -31.89
C GLU A 16 -14.56 -6.87 -32.03
N PRO A 17 -14.66 -5.56 -31.70
CA PRO A 17 -15.67 -4.70 -32.30
C PRO A 17 -15.08 -3.56 -33.16
N PRO A 18 -15.84 -3.06 -34.15
CA PRO A 18 -15.30 -2.32 -35.29
C PRO A 18 -15.18 -0.81 -35.04
N LYS A 19 -14.17 -0.26 -35.73
CA LYS A 19 -14.13 1.05 -36.40
C LYS A 19 -14.20 2.31 -35.54
N GLU A 20 -13.02 2.92 -35.47
CA GLU A 20 -12.70 4.29 -35.14
C GLU A 20 -13.71 5.31 -35.73
N GLU A 21 -14.36 6.04 -34.82
CA GLU A 21 -14.84 7.40 -35.08
C GLU A 21 -14.13 8.29 -34.05
N GLN A 22 -13.08 8.98 -34.51
CA GLN A 22 -12.30 9.93 -33.74
C GLN A 22 -13.18 11.13 -33.36
N ALA A 23 -13.76 11.06 -32.16
CA ALA A 23 -14.09 12.25 -31.39
C ALA A 23 -12.85 12.61 -30.56
N GLN A 24 -12.04 13.52 -31.10
CA GLN A 24 -11.08 14.30 -30.32
C GLN A 24 -11.88 15.17 -29.33
N GLU A 25 -12.19 14.61 -28.17
CA GLU A 25 -12.27 15.39 -26.94
C GLU A 25 -10.87 15.30 -26.33
N GLU A 26 -10.15 16.42 -26.32
CA GLU A 26 -9.08 16.64 -25.36
C GLU A 26 -9.73 16.52 -23.97
N GLU A 27 -9.74 15.30 -23.41
CA GLU A 27 -9.77 15.13 -21.96
C GLU A 27 -8.55 15.90 -21.46
N GLU A 28 -8.78 17.10 -20.93
CA GLU A 28 -7.93 17.64 -19.89
C GLU A 28 -7.81 16.52 -18.85
N GLU A 29 -6.68 15.80 -18.83
CA GLU A 29 -6.32 14.93 -17.71
C GLU A 29 -6.34 15.83 -16.47
N GLU A 30 -7.47 15.85 -15.75
CA GLU A 30 -7.51 16.36 -14.38
C GLU A 30 -6.43 15.59 -13.62
N GLU A 31 -5.33 16.25 -13.24
CA GLU A 31 -4.30 15.64 -12.40
C GLU A 31 -5.00 15.08 -11.16
N GLU A 32 -5.04 13.75 -11.04
CA GLU A 32 -5.55 13.11 -9.83
C GLU A 32 -4.74 13.62 -8.63
N PRO A 33 -5.39 13.98 -7.51
CA PRO A 33 -4.67 14.45 -6.34
C PRO A 33 -3.74 13.35 -5.82
N GLU A 34 -2.47 13.68 -5.63
CA GLU A 34 -1.47 12.74 -5.08
C GLU A 34 -1.88 12.22 -3.69
N ASP A 35 -1.64 10.93 -3.43
CA ASP A 35 -1.82 10.35 -2.09
C ASP A 35 -0.77 10.93 -1.13
N VAL A 36 -1.24 11.68 -0.14
CA VAL A 36 -0.40 12.32 0.89
C VAL A 36 0.02 11.36 2.01
N LEU A 37 -0.53 10.15 2.07
CA LEU A 37 -0.21 9.17 3.13
C LEU A 37 1.27 8.75 3.17
N PRO A 38 1.96 8.45 2.04
CA PRO A 38 3.37 8.06 2.06
C PRO A 38 4.27 9.15 2.65
N GLU A 39 4.06 10.41 2.26
CA GLU A 39 4.82 11.55 2.80
C GLU A 39 4.60 11.71 4.31
N LEU A 40 3.33 11.64 4.76
CA LEU A 40 2.99 11.75 6.17
C LEU A 40 3.58 10.61 7.00
N ARG A 41 3.62 9.39 6.46
CA ARG A 41 4.24 8.23 7.13
C ARG A 41 5.74 8.43 7.33
N GLU A 42 6.45 8.89 6.30
CA GLU A 42 7.89 9.19 6.42
C GLU A 42 8.16 10.34 7.40
N GLU A 43 7.37 11.41 7.35
CA GLU A 43 7.48 12.51 8.33
C GLU A 43 7.28 11.99 9.77
N CYS A 44 6.22 11.21 10.00
CA CYS A 44 5.90 10.68 11.32
C CYS A 44 6.92 9.63 11.82
N LYS A 45 7.49 8.84 10.93
CA LYS A 45 8.57 7.89 11.21
C LYS A 45 9.85 8.59 11.72
N GLN A 46 10.17 9.76 11.17
CA GLN A 46 11.36 10.54 11.56
C GLN A 46 11.18 11.37 12.85
N THR A 47 10.00 11.35 13.48
CA THR A 47 9.78 12.07 14.74
C THR A 47 10.65 11.53 15.87
N ALA A 48 10.93 12.35 16.88
CA ALA A 48 11.67 11.91 18.06
C ALA A 48 10.97 10.76 18.82
N ALA A 49 9.64 10.65 18.71
CA ALA A 49 8.86 9.58 19.33
C ALA A 49 8.99 8.24 18.60
N CYS A 50 9.07 8.25 17.25
CA CYS A 50 9.06 7.00 16.46
C CYS A 50 10.42 6.59 15.89
N SER A 51 11.36 7.52 15.72
CA SER A 51 12.68 7.24 15.11
C SER A 51 13.53 6.22 15.87
N GLY A 52 13.32 6.07 17.19
CA GLY A 52 13.94 5.00 17.97
C GLY A 52 13.38 3.63 17.62
N LEU A 53 12.06 3.52 17.49
CA LEU A 53 11.36 2.29 17.12
C LEU A 53 11.72 1.86 15.70
N ASP A 54 11.85 2.83 14.78
CA ASP A 54 12.31 2.55 13.41
C ASP A 54 13.69 1.88 13.40
N LYS A 55 14.63 2.39 14.19
CA LYS A 55 15.98 1.77 14.31
C LYS A 55 15.93 0.35 14.83
N HIS A 56 15.05 0.07 15.80
CA HIS A 56 14.86 -1.29 16.31
C HIS A 56 14.27 -2.22 15.24
N PHE A 57 13.28 -1.75 14.49
CA PHE A 57 12.69 -2.50 13.38
C PHE A 57 13.71 -2.81 12.29
N VAL A 58 14.50 -1.81 11.87
CA VAL A 58 15.56 -1.98 10.87
C VAL A 58 16.60 -2.98 11.38
N HIS A 59 17.07 -2.84 12.61
CA HIS A 59 18.04 -3.75 13.21
C HIS A 59 17.51 -5.19 13.32
N CYS A 60 16.26 -5.39 13.74
CA CYS A 60 15.63 -6.71 13.74
C CYS A 60 15.59 -7.28 12.33
N THR A 61 15.13 -6.48 11.35
CA THR A 61 15.00 -6.91 9.95
C THR A 61 16.34 -7.33 9.38
N GLU A 62 17.41 -6.55 9.59
CA GLU A 62 18.77 -6.88 9.17
C GLU A 62 19.24 -8.20 9.77
N LYS A 63 19.06 -8.40 11.07
CA LYS A 63 19.44 -9.64 11.77
C LYS A 63 18.68 -10.86 11.25
N VAL A 64 17.36 -10.76 11.12
CA VAL A 64 16.50 -11.87 10.66
C VAL A 64 16.79 -12.21 9.20
N THR A 65 16.95 -11.20 8.34
CA THR A 65 17.27 -11.40 6.92
C THR A 65 18.69 -11.92 6.70
N ALA A 66 19.64 -11.61 7.58
CA ALA A 66 20.98 -12.19 7.60
C ALA A 66 21.03 -13.65 8.10
N GLY A 67 19.91 -14.17 8.61
CA GLY A 67 19.85 -15.51 9.20
C GLY A 67 20.53 -15.61 10.58
N GLU A 68 20.79 -14.46 11.21
CA GLU A 68 21.34 -14.35 12.57
C GLU A 68 20.24 -14.33 13.65
N GLY A 69 18.97 -14.37 13.22
CA GLY A 69 17.82 -14.50 14.10
C GLY A 69 17.60 -15.93 14.62
N PHE A 70 16.71 -16.07 15.59
CA PHE A 70 16.27 -17.36 16.09
C PHE A 70 15.33 -18.05 15.10
N LYS A 71 15.20 -19.38 15.24
CA LYS A 71 14.28 -20.15 14.39
C LYS A 71 12.83 -19.67 14.63
N GLY A 72 12.23 -19.10 13.58
CA GLY A 72 10.87 -18.56 13.64
C GLY A 72 10.79 -17.17 14.27
N GLU A 73 11.92 -16.48 14.43
CA GLU A 73 11.92 -15.06 14.77
C GLU A 73 11.31 -14.23 13.63
N ASP A 74 10.42 -13.31 14.00
CA ASP A 74 9.90 -12.25 13.14
C ASP A 74 10.11 -10.88 13.84
N CYS A 75 9.85 -9.79 13.11
CA CYS A 75 10.04 -8.42 13.59
C CYS A 75 8.71 -7.68 13.78
N VAL A 76 7.63 -8.41 14.07
CA VAL A 76 6.29 -7.81 14.17
C VAL A 76 6.16 -6.98 15.45
N GLU A 77 6.85 -7.37 16.52
CA GLU A 77 6.86 -6.61 17.79
C GLU A 77 7.53 -5.25 17.63
N GLU A 78 8.63 -5.17 16.87
CA GLU A 78 9.35 -3.93 16.60
C GLU A 78 8.67 -3.05 15.55
N PHE A 79 7.64 -3.54 14.88
CA PHE A 79 6.98 -2.80 13.81
C PHE A 79 6.31 -1.53 14.35
N LEU A 80 6.85 -0.38 13.95
CA LEU A 80 6.55 0.94 14.51
C LEU A 80 5.16 1.52 14.16
N MET A 81 4.28 0.76 13.51
CA MET A 81 3.00 1.29 12.99
C MET A 81 2.11 1.88 14.05
N HIS A 82 2.11 1.34 15.28
CA HIS A 82 1.35 1.95 16.37
C HIS A 82 1.79 3.41 16.62
N CYS A 83 3.10 3.69 16.59
CA CYS A 83 3.61 5.04 16.77
C CYS A 83 3.30 5.93 15.57
N VAL A 84 3.55 5.42 14.36
CA VAL A 84 3.34 6.15 13.11
C VAL A 84 1.87 6.51 12.93
N ASP A 85 0.95 5.57 13.12
CA ASP A 85 -0.49 5.80 12.90
C ASP A 85 -1.07 6.80 13.90
N ASN A 86 -0.62 6.79 15.16
CA ASN A 86 -1.00 7.82 16.15
C ASN A 86 -0.60 9.23 15.69
N CYS A 87 0.53 9.37 14.96
CA CYS A 87 0.97 10.64 14.39
C CYS A 87 0.27 10.98 13.07
N VAL A 88 0.08 9.99 12.19
CA VAL A 88 -0.44 10.17 10.83
C VAL A 88 -1.94 10.44 10.84
N ALA A 89 -2.73 9.72 11.65
CA ALA A 89 -4.18 9.78 11.63
C ALA A 89 -4.74 11.23 11.67
N PRO A 90 -4.39 12.09 12.65
CA PRO A 90 -4.95 13.44 12.69
C PRO A 90 -4.53 14.31 11.49
N LYS A 91 -3.34 14.08 10.92
CA LYS A 91 -2.85 14.85 9.76
C LYS A 91 -3.53 14.40 8.47
N LEU A 92 -3.63 13.09 8.25
CA LEU A 92 -4.24 12.50 7.06
C LEU A 92 -5.71 12.89 6.96
N PHE A 93 -6.48 12.66 8.02
CA PHE A 93 -7.92 12.95 8.02
C PHE A 93 -8.26 14.45 7.99
N SER A 94 -7.28 15.35 8.20
CA SER A 94 -7.46 16.78 7.93
C SER A 94 -7.34 17.16 6.45
N LYS A 95 -6.68 16.31 5.66
CA LYS A 95 -6.43 16.52 4.22
C LYS A 95 -7.47 15.80 3.34
N LEU A 96 -7.95 14.65 3.79
CA LEU A 96 -9.02 13.91 3.12
C LEU A 96 -10.35 14.65 3.30
N ARG A 97 -11.09 14.86 2.21
CA ARG A 97 -12.42 15.49 2.18
C ARG A 97 -13.47 14.53 1.67
#